data_AF-X8DG55-F1
#
_entry.id   AF-X8DG55-F1
#
_cell.length_a   1.000
_cell.length_b   1.000
_cell.length_c   1.000
_cell.angle_alpha   90.00
_cell.angle_beta   90.00
_cell.angle_gamma   90.00
#
_symmetry.space_group_name_H-M   'P 1'
#
loop_
_entity.id
_entity.type
_entity.pdbx_description
1 polymer ?
#
loop_
_entity_poly.entity_id
_entity_poly.type
_entity_poly.pdbx_seq_one_letter_code
_entity_poly.pdbx_strand_id
1 'polypeptide(L)'
;MTAVGDPIQSIYGWRGASATNLPRFTTDFPLPDGSPAPTRELRTSWRNPPEALHLANSVSEEARRRSVAVRPLLPRPDAASGHIACALLGDIAAEREWVATQLAAVYEQAHREGNRPPSSAVLVRRNSDAAPMAEALAAQGVPAEVVGLTGLLGLPEVADTVAMLRLVADPTAGPPPCAC
;
A
#
# COMPACT_ATOMS: atom_id res chain seq x y z
N MET A 1 -21.46 15.57 14.05
CA MET A 1 -20.56 14.44 13.73
C MET A 1 -20.22 14.54 12.25
N THR A 2 -18.97 14.26 11.87
CA THR A 2 -18.54 14.22 10.46
C THR A 2 -17.85 12.89 10.20
N ALA A 3 -18.27 12.18 9.15
CA ALA A 3 -17.65 10.95 8.69
C ALA A 3 -17.03 11.16 7.30
N VAL A 4 -15.87 10.54 7.06
CA VAL A 4 -15.14 10.59 5.79
C VAL A 4 -14.76 9.17 5.41
N GLY A 5 -14.89 8.84 4.12
CA GLY A 5 -14.51 7.54 3.61
C GLY A 5 -14.72 7.44 2.11
N ASP A 6 -14.24 6.34 1.54
CA ASP A 6 -14.42 6.00 0.14
C ASP A 6 -14.96 4.54 0.04
N PRO A 7 -16.21 4.33 -0.43
CA PRO A 7 -16.78 2.99 -0.56
C PRO A 7 -15.97 2.07 -1.46
N ILE A 8 -15.28 2.61 -2.48
CA ILE A 8 -14.46 1.79 -3.40
C ILE A 8 -13.11 1.39 -2.81
N GLN A 9 -12.71 1.95 -1.66
CA GLN A 9 -11.50 1.60 -0.93
C GLN A 9 -11.75 0.65 0.26
N SER A 10 -12.94 0.05 0.36
CA SER A 10 -13.24 -0.94 1.39
C SER A 10 -12.58 -2.30 1.11
N ILE A 11 -11.26 -2.38 1.32
CA ILE A 11 -10.43 -3.56 1.06
C ILE A 11 -10.33 -4.54 2.25
N TYR A 12 -10.94 -4.19 3.39
CA TYR A 12 -10.94 -4.98 4.62
C TYR A 12 -12.27 -5.72 4.87
N GLY A 13 -13.01 -6.07 3.80
CA GLY A 13 -14.30 -6.77 3.92
C GLY A 13 -14.21 -8.07 4.74
N TRP A 14 -13.10 -8.79 4.64
CA TRP A 14 -12.80 -9.99 5.42
C TRP A 14 -12.60 -9.75 6.94
N ARG A 15 -12.40 -8.50 7.36
CA ARG A 15 -12.40 -8.06 8.78
C ARG A 15 -13.69 -7.34 9.18
N GLY A 16 -14.76 -7.49 8.39
CA GLY A 16 -16.06 -6.89 8.69
C GLY A 16 -16.22 -5.42 8.25
N ALA A 17 -15.28 -4.85 7.49
CA ALA A 17 -15.48 -3.53 6.91
C ALA A 17 -16.57 -3.60 5.82
N SER A 18 -17.71 -2.94 6.07
CA SER A 18 -18.83 -2.91 5.12
C SER A 18 -18.83 -1.64 4.29
N ALA A 19 -18.82 -1.78 2.96
CA ALA A 19 -18.99 -0.67 2.02
C ALA A 19 -20.38 0.00 2.14
N THR A 20 -21.36 -0.68 2.78
CA THR A 20 -22.73 -0.19 2.97
C THR A 20 -22.87 0.81 4.14
N ASN A 21 -21.86 0.91 5.01
CA ASN A 21 -21.94 1.80 6.18
C ASN A 21 -21.96 3.28 5.76
N LEU A 22 -21.23 3.65 4.70
CA LEU A 22 -21.15 5.05 4.28
C LEU A 22 -22.45 5.55 3.65
N PRO A 23 -23.15 4.78 2.78
CA PRO A 23 -24.50 5.14 2.33
C PRO A 23 -25.53 5.27 3.47
N ARG A 24 -25.47 4.40 4.48
CA ARG A 24 -26.43 4.42 5.61
C ARG A 24 -26.20 5.57 6.59
N PHE A 25 -25.02 6.19 6.58
CA PHE A 25 -24.71 7.32 7.46
C PHE A 25 -25.74 8.45 7.36
N THR A 26 -26.27 8.72 6.16
CA THR A 26 -27.24 9.80 5.94
C THR A 26 -28.58 9.55 6.63
N THR A 27 -28.97 8.29 6.81
CA THR A 27 -30.23 7.89 7.45
C THR A 27 -30.07 7.56 8.94
N ASP A 28 -28.90 7.04 9.34
CA ASP A 28 -28.63 6.62 10.72
C ASP A 28 -28.34 7.84 11.62
N PHE A 29 -27.86 8.93 11.04
CA PHE A 29 -27.55 10.19 11.74
C PHE A 29 -28.28 11.37 11.09
N PRO A 30 -29.64 11.42 11.16
CA PRO A 30 -30.41 12.49 10.56
C PRO A 30 -30.19 13.82 11.29
N LEU A 31 -30.58 14.91 10.62
CA LEU A 31 -30.68 16.22 11.23
C LEU A 31 -31.81 16.27 12.28
N PRO A 32 -31.84 17.27 13.18
CA PRO A 32 -32.87 17.37 14.22
C PRO A 32 -34.30 17.44 13.69
N ASP A 33 -34.48 17.85 12.44
CA ASP A 33 -35.77 17.92 11.74
C ASP A 33 -36.19 16.58 11.08
N GLY A 34 -35.39 15.52 11.25
CA GLY A 34 -35.61 14.21 10.65
C GLY A 34 -35.14 14.06 9.21
N SER A 35 -34.59 15.12 8.60
CA SER A 35 -34.05 15.04 7.24
C SER A 35 -32.68 14.32 7.19
N PRO A 36 -32.33 13.63 6.09
CA PRO A 36 -31.05 12.93 5.97
C PRO A 36 -29.84 13.87 6.06
N ALA A 37 -28.72 13.38 6.61
CA ALA A 37 -27.49 14.17 6.68
C ALA A 37 -26.97 14.56 5.27
N PRO A 38 -26.44 15.78 5.09
CA PRO A 38 -25.93 16.22 3.80
C PRO A 38 -24.66 15.46 3.41
N THR A 39 -24.57 15.06 2.14
CA THR A 39 -23.36 14.48 1.55
C THR A 39 -22.54 15.55 0.81
N ARG A 40 -21.21 15.48 0.91
CA ARG A 40 -20.27 16.30 0.15
C ARG A 40 -19.23 15.39 -0.49
N GLU A 41 -18.92 15.64 -1.76
CA GLU A 41 -17.94 14.85 -2.51
C GLU A 41 -16.67 15.64 -2.76
N LEU A 42 -15.54 15.03 -2.47
CA LEU A 42 -14.21 15.53 -2.79
C LEU A 42 -13.65 14.72 -3.94
N ARG A 43 -13.73 15.28 -5.15
CA ARG A 43 -13.32 14.57 -6.38
C ARG A 43 -11.91 14.91 -6.83
N THR A 44 -11.35 16.01 -6.35
CA THR A 44 -10.03 16.48 -6.78
C THR A 44 -8.92 15.73 -6.05
N SER A 45 -8.16 14.92 -6.79
CA SER A 45 -6.95 14.29 -6.32
C SER A 45 -5.77 15.26 -6.48
N TRP A 46 -5.22 15.66 -5.33
CA TRP A 46 -4.06 16.56 -5.26
C TRP A 46 -2.71 15.83 -5.36
N ARG A 47 -2.73 14.49 -5.25
CA ARG A 47 -1.53 13.63 -5.17
C ARG A 47 -1.15 12.98 -6.50
N ASN A 48 -2.14 12.63 -7.31
CA ASN A 48 -1.93 11.76 -8.47
C ASN A 48 -1.92 12.54 -9.79
N PRO A 49 -1.06 12.14 -10.75
CA PRO A 49 -1.08 12.68 -12.10
C PRO A 49 -2.33 12.21 -12.89
N PRO A 50 -2.71 12.93 -13.97
CA PRO A 50 -3.88 12.58 -14.78
C PRO A 50 -3.89 11.15 -15.30
N GLU A 51 -2.74 10.63 -15.72
CA GLU A 51 -2.58 9.28 -16.29
C GLU A 51 -2.88 8.20 -15.25
N ALA A 52 -2.38 8.37 -14.03
CA ALA A 52 -2.65 7.43 -12.93
C ALA A 52 -4.13 7.43 -12.53
N LEU A 53 -4.77 8.62 -12.56
CA LEU A 53 -6.21 8.73 -12.31
C LEU A 53 -7.03 8.11 -13.44
N HIS A 54 -6.62 8.24 -14.70
CA HIS A 54 -7.27 7.56 -15.82
C HIS A 54 -7.28 6.05 -15.60
N LEU A 55 -6.10 5.48 -15.31
CA LEU A 55 -5.98 4.04 -15.05
C LEU A 55 -6.83 3.61 -13.85
N ALA A 56 -6.72 4.30 -12.72
CA ALA A 56 -7.47 3.98 -11.51
C ALA A 56 -8.99 4.08 -11.71
N ASN A 57 -9.47 5.12 -12.42
CA ASN A 57 -10.88 5.28 -12.73
C ASN A 57 -11.39 4.18 -13.68
N SER A 58 -10.57 3.73 -14.62
CA SER A 58 -10.92 2.63 -15.54
C SER A 58 -11.01 1.30 -14.80
N VAL A 59 -10.01 0.97 -13.96
CA VAL A 59 -9.99 -0.28 -13.17
C VAL A 59 -11.16 -0.37 -12.20
N SER A 60 -11.54 0.75 -11.56
CA SER A 60 -12.62 0.75 -10.57
C SER A 60 -14.03 0.94 -11.16
N GLU A 61 -14.17 1.03 -12.49
CA GLU A 61 -15.46 1.29 -13.14
C GLU A 61 -16.52 0.23 -12.81
N GLU A 62 -16.16 -1.05 -12.91
CA GLU A 62 -17.07 -2.16 -12.59
C GLU A 62 -17.44 -2.17 -11.10
N ALA A 63 -16.49 -1.85 -10.22
CA ALA A 63 -16.75 -1.76 -8.79
C ALA A 63 -17.75 -0.63 -8.48
N ARG A 64 -17.58 0.56 -9.08
CA ARG A 64 -18.50 1.69 -8.92
C ARG A 64 -19.91 1.39 -9.42
N ARG A 65 -20.06 0.53 -10.44
CA ARG A 65 -21.38 0.07 -10.89
C ARG A 65 -22.09 -0.82 -9.87
N ARG A 66 -21.36 -1.60 -9.07
CA ARG A 66 -21.92 -2.64 -8.19
C ARG A 66 -22.16 -2.19 -6.75
N SER A 67 -21.28 -1.37 -6.17
CA SER A 67 -21.27 -1.15 -4.71
C SER A 67 -21.91 0.17 -4.28
N VAL A 68 -21.54 1.31 -4.90
CA VAL A 68 -22.14 2.64 -4.70
C VAL A 68 -21.77 3.51 -5.91
N ALA A 69 -22.69 4.31 -6.45
CA ALA A 69 -22.41 5.26 -7.52
C ALA A 69 -21.52 6.41 -7.02
N VAL A 70 -20.21 6.17 -6.97
CA VAL A 70 -19.19 7.20 -6.71
C VAL A 70 -18.79 7.81 -8.05
N ARG A 71 -18.65 9.14 -8.10
CA ARG A 71 -18.14 9.81 -9.30
C ARG A 71 -16.63 9.61 -9.45
N PRO A 72 -16.10 9.56 -10.68
CA PRO A 72 -14.66 9.39 -10.91
C PRO A 72 -13.87 10.55 -10.32
N LEU A 73 -12.63 10.26 -9.91
CA LEU A 73 -11.69 11.26 -9.40
C LEU A 73 -11.14 12.11 -10.56
N LEU A 74 -10.88 13.37 -10.28
CA LEU A 74 -10.32 14.34 -11.22
C LEU A 74 -8.94 14.79 -10.74
N PRO A 75 -7.98 15.03 -11.66
CA PRO A 75 -6.72 15.66 -11.29
C PRO A 75 -6.97 17.09 -10.80
N ARG A 76 -6.05 17.61 -9.99
CA ARG A 76 -6.01 19.05 -9.69
C ARG A 76 -5.76 19.87 -10.97
N PRO A 77 -6.17 21.14 -11.02
CA PRO A 77 -5.69 22.07 -12.04
C PRO A 77 -4.15 22.05 -12.08
N ASP A 78 -3.58 22.08 -13.27
CA ASP A 78 -2.13 22.07 -13.50
C ASP A 78 -1.38 20.87 -12.90
N ALA A 79 -2.06 19.70 -12.80
CA ALA A 79 -1.39 18.46 -12.43
C ALA A 79 -0.32 18.09 -13.48
N ALA A 80 0.91 17.86 -13.02
CA ALA A 80 1.99 17.39 -13.87
C ALA A 80 1.65 16.02 -14.47
N SER A 81 2.11 15.78 -15.70
CA SER A 81 2.02 14.47 -16.35
C SER A 81 2.85 13.44 -15.57
N GLY A 82 2.32 12.23 -15.45
CA GLY A 82 3.00 11.09 -14.89
C GLY A 82 3.26 10.02 -15.94
N HIS A 83 4.27 9.20 -15.70
CA HIS A 83 4.57 8.06 -16.54
C HIS A 83 4.05 6.77 -15.90
N ILE A 84 3.44 5.91 -16.73
CA ILE A 84 3.01 4.56 -16.34
C ILE A 84 3.59 3.59 -17.34
N ALA A 85 4.27 2.57 -16.81
CA ALA A 85 4.78 1.44 -17.59
C ALA A 85 4.13 0.14 -17.08
N CYS A 86 3.90 -0.78 -18.00
CA CYS A 86 3.48 -2.14 -17.72
C CYS A 86 4.40 -3.09 -18.49
N ALA A 87 4.89 -4.13 -17.81
CA ALA A 87 5.78 -5.12 -18.39
C ALA A 87 5.25 -6.52 -18.11
N LEU A 88 5.35 -7.41 -19.10
CA LEU A 88 5.16 -8.84 -18.95
C LEU A 88 6.50 -9.51 -19.23
N LEU A 89 7.00 -10.26 -18.26
CA LEU A 89 8.35 -10.82 -18.26
C LEU A 89 8.30 -12.34 -18.14
N GLY A 90 9.40 -13.01 -18.49
CA GLY A 90 9.44 -14.47 -18.61
C GLY A 90 9.33 -15.21 -17.28
N ASP A 91 9.81 -14.59 -16.21
CA ASP A 91 9.77 -15.16 -14.86
C ASP A 91 9.83 -14.07 -13.77
N ILE A 92 9.75 -14.51 -12.52
CA ILE A 92 9.73 -13.66 -11.32
C ILE A 92 11.11 -13.02 -11.08
N ALA A 93 12.21 -13.67 -11.47
CA ALA A 93 13.55 -13.09 -11.29
C ALA A 93 13.75 -11.90 -12.23
N ALA A 94 13.36 -12.06 -13.50
CA ALA A 94 13.33 -11.00 -14.50
C ALA A 94 12.41 -9.84 -14.08
N GLU A 95 11.26 -10.13 -13.46
CA GLU A 95 10.38 -9.08 -12.91
C GLU A 95 11.05 -8.24 -11.83
N ARG A 96 11.72 -8.88 -10.88
CA ARG A 96 12.46 -8.19 -9.81
C ARG A 96 13.62 -7.36 -10.36
N GLU A 97 14.38 -7.94 -11.29
CA GLU A 97 15.48 -7.24 -11.96
C GLU A 97 14.96 -6.01 -12.71
N TRP A 98 13.88 -6.15 -13.49
CA TRP A 98 13.30 -5.04 -14.23
C TRP A 98 12.88 -3.89 -13.29
N VAL A 99 12.16 -4.20 -12.20
CA VAL A 99 11.77 -3.19 -11.20
C VAL A 99 13.00 -2.52 -10.58
N ALA A 100 14.00 -3.30 -10.21
CA ALA A 100 15.24 -2.79 -9.62
C ALA A 100 16.01 -1.87 -10.58
N THR A 101 16.09 -2.25 -11.87
CA THR A 101 16.70 -1.41 -12.92
C THR A 101 15.97 -0.09 -13.11
N GLN A 102 14.63 -0.08 -13.11
CA GLN A 102 13.87 1.17 -13.23
C GLN A 102 14.12 2.10 -12.04
N LEU A 103 14.13 1.57 -10.82
CA LEU A 103 14.40 2.34 -9.60
C LEU A 103 15.85 2.85 -9.53
N ALA A 104 16.81 2.02 -9.93
CA ALA A 104 18.22 2.40 -10.00
C ALA A 104 18.44 3.56 -10.97
N ALA A 105 17.82 3.52 -12.16
CA ALA A 105 17.91 4.62 -13.12
C ALA A 105 17.40 5.95 -12.56
N VAL A 106 16.29 5.93 -11.82
CA VAL A 106 15.75 7.13 -11.14
C VAL A 106 16.69 7.62 -10.03
N TYR A 107 17.25 6.70 -9.25
CA TYR A 107 18.18 7.01 -8.17
C TYR A 107 19.49 7.62 -8.70
N GLU A 108 20.06 7.01 -9.73
CA GLU A 108 21.28 7.48 -10.40
C GLU A 108 21.07 8.83 -11.09
N GLN A 109 19.92 9.05 -11.74
CA GLN A 109 19.59 10.34 -12.34
C GLN A 109 19.56 11.44 -11.26
N ALA A 110 18.87 11.21 -10.15
CA ALA A 110 18.84 12.17 -9.05
C ALA A 110 20.25 12.45 -8.50
N HIS A 111 21.06 11.41 -8.33
CA HIS A 111 22.44 11.55 -7.87
C HIS A 111 23.29 12.40 -8.83
N ARG A 112 23.20 12.14 -10.15
CA ARG A 112 23.92 12.91 -11.18
C ARG A 112 23.52 14.38 -11.21
N GLU A 113 22.26 14.69 -10.91
CA GLU A 113 21.75 16.05 -10.82
C GLU A 113 22.09 16.74 -9.48
N GLY A 114 22.74 16.04 -8.54
CA GLY A 114 22.98 16.53 -7.18
C GLY A 114 21.70 16.65 -6.34
N ASN A 115 20.61 16.02 -6.80
CA ASN A 115 19.31 16.03 -6.15
C ASN A 115 19.20 14.88 -5.15
N ARG A 116 18.33 15.05 -4.15
CA ARG A 116 17.93 13.93 -3.30
C ARG A 116 17.08 12.96 -4.14
N PRO A 117 17.34 11.64 -4.06
CA PRO A 117 16.49 10.66 -4.71
C PRO A 117 15.02 10.82 -4.28
N PRO A 118 14.06 10.69 -5.21
CA PRO A 118 12.66 10.77 -4.86
C PRO A 118 12.25 9.60 -3.97
N SER A 119 11.31 9.84 -3.06
CA SER A 119 10.68 8.79 -2.27
C SER A 119 10.00 7.78 -3.20
N SER A 120 10.42 6.52 -3.12
CA SER A 120 9.94 5.43 -3.95
C SER A 120 9.50 4.26 -3.08
N ALA A 121 8.50 3.51 -3.51
CA ALA A 121 7.98 2.37 -2.78
C ALA A 121 7.62 1.23 -3.74
N VAL A 122 7.94 -0.01 -3.33
CA VAL A 122 7.51 -1.23 -4.02
C VAL A 122 6.41 -1.88 -3.20
N LEU A 123 5.22 -2.04 -3.79
CA LEU A 123 4.08 -2.67 -3.13
C LEU A 123 4.04 -4.14 -3.48
N VAL A 124 4.22 -5.01 -2.48
CA VAL A 124 4.10 -6.46 -2.65
C VAL A 124 2.78 -6.98 -2.07
N ARG A 125 2.21 -8.01 -2.71
CA ARG A 125 0.97 -8.63 -2.23
C ARG A 125 1.21 -9.57 -1.04
N ARG A 126 2.32 -10.31 -1.06
CA ARG A 126 2.73 -11.24 0.01
C ARG A 126 4.00 -10.73 0.65
N ASN A 127 4.06 -10.76 1.99
CA ASN A 127 5.24 -10.31 2.72
C ASN A 127 6.51 -11.12 2.38
N SER A 128 6.35 -12.40 1.99
CA SER A 128 7.46 -13.26 1.55
C SER A 128 8.15 -12.76 0.28
N ASP A 129 7.47 -11.95 -0.54
CA ASP A 129 8.05 -11.41 -1.77
C ASP A 129 8.90 -10.14 -1.51
N ALA A 130 8.88 -9.59 -0.29
CA ALA A 130 9.58 -8.36 0.06
C ALA A 130 11.10 -8.55 0.15
N ALA A 131 11.58 -9.58 0.83
CA ALA A 131 13.03 -9.80 1.01
C ALA A 131 13.75 -10.07 -0.32
N PRO A 132 13.26 -10.95 -1.22
CA PRO A 132 13.89 -11.14 -2.53
C PRO A 132 13.88 -9.88 -3.41
N MET A 133 12.87 -9.01 -3.26
CA MET A 133 12.84 -7.72 -3.97
C MET A 133 13.87 -6.74 -3.41
N ALA A 134 14.04 -6.69 -2.08
CA ALA A 134 15.05 -5.86 -1.43
C ALA A 134 16.47 -6.30 -1.83
N GLU A 135 16.72 -7.62 -1.95
CA GLU A 135 17.98 -8.16 -2.47
C GLU A 135 18.27 -7.70 -3.90
N ALA A 136 17.26 -7.74 -4.79
CA ALA A 136 17.41 -7.26 -6.16
C ALA A 136 17.72 -5.75 -6.23
N LEU A 137 17.09 -4.94 -5.37
CA LEU A 137 17.37 -3.51 -5.25
C LEU A 137 18.78 -3.25 -4.72
N ALA A 138 19.21 -3.99 -3.69
CA ALA A 138 20.54 -3.88 -3.11
C ALA A 138 21.63 -4.26 -4.13
N ALA A 139 21.40 -5.28 -4.96
CA ALA A 139 22.30 -5.68 -6.04
C ALA A 139 22.50 -4.57 -7.10
N GLN A 140 21.53 -3.67 -7.25
CA GLN A 140 21.59 -2.50 -8.12
C GLN A 140 22.03 -1.22 -7.37
N GLY A 141 22.49 -1.34 -6.12
CA GLY A 141 22.94 -0.19 -5.33
C GLY A 141 21.82 0.74 -4.85
N VAL A 142 20.55 0.31 -4.90
CA VAL A 142 19.41 1.09 -4.43
C VAL A 142 19.12 0.76 -2.96
N PRO A 143 19.24 1.72 -2.04
CA PRO A 143 18.89 1.50 -0.64
C PRO A 143 17.40 1.21 -0.49
N ALA A 144 17.05 0.13 0.19
CA ALA A 144 15.66 -0.28 0.42
C ALA A 144 15.42 -0.62 1.90
N GLU A 145 14.30 -0.15 2.44
CA GLU A 145 13.81 -0.51 3.77
C GLU A 145 12.57 -1.40 3.63
N VAL A 146 12.59 -2.58 4.25
CA VAL A 146 11.43 -3.48 4.26
C VAL A 146 10.53 -3.13 5.45
N VAL A 147 9.41 -2.47 5.18
CA VAL A 147 8.46 -2.03 6.21
C VAL A 147 7.60 -3.21 6.70
N GLY A 148 7.80 -3.61 7.96
CA GLY A 148 6.98 -4.61 8.64
C GLY A 148 7.67 -5.22 9.86
N LEU A 149 6.90 -5.55 10.91
CA LEU A 149 7.41 -6.13 12.17
C LEU A 149 8.26 -7.39 11.98
N THR A 150 8.02 -8.14 10.90
CA THR A 150 8.75 -9.37 10.58
C THR A 150 10.19 -9.12 10.12
N GLY A 151 10.50 -7.93 9.59
CA GLY A 151 11.86 -7.59 9.16
C GLY A 151 12.79 -7.40 10.37
N LEU A 152 12.34 -6.60 11.35
CA LEU A 152 13.11 -6.35 12.57
C LEU A 152 13.23 -7.63 13.43
N LEU A 153 12.13 -8.36 13.63
CA LEU A 153 12.15 -9.62 14.40
C LEU A 153 12.88 -10.77 13.69
N GLY A 154 13.15 -10.64 12.39
CA GLY A 154 13.90 -11.60 11.60
C GLY A 154 15.42 -11.36 11.63
N LEU A 155 15.89 -10.20 12.13
CA LEU A 155 17.32 -9.95 12.30
C LEU A 155 17.87 -10.87 13.41
N PRO A 156 19.00 -11.57 13.18
CA PRO A 156 19.56 -12.50 14.17
C PRO A 156 19.70 -11.88 15.56
N GLU A 157 20.21 -10.65 15.63
CA GLU A 157 20.45 -9.93 16.88
C GLU A 157 19.16 -9.64 17.66
N VAL A 158 18.09 -9.32 16.95
CA VAL A 158 16.78 -9.03 17.54
C VAL A 158 16.07 -10.33 17.90
N ALA A 159 16.15 -11.36 17.05
CA ALA A 159 15.56 -12.67 17.29
C ALA A 159 16.12 -13.32 18.55
N ASP A 160 17.44 -13.27 18.75
CA ASP A 160 18.12 -13.79 19.94
C ASP A 160 17.68 -13.04 21.20
N THR A 161 17.61 -11.71 21.13
CA THR A 161 17.14 -10.88 22.25
C THR A 161 15.69 -11.22 22.63
N VAL A 162 14.81 -11.37 21.64
CA VAL A 162 13.41 -11.73 21.86
C VAL A 162 13.28 -13.15 22.40
N ALA A 163 14.07 -14.10 21.90
CA ALA A 163 14.09 -15.48 22.40
C ALA A 163 14.51 -15.53 23.89
N MET A 164 15.55 -14.79 24.26
CA MET A 164 15.99 -14.68 25.66
C MET A 164 14.92 -14.05 26.55
N LEU A 165 14.30 -12.95 26.13
CA LEU A 165 13.22 -12.31 26.89
C LEU A 165 12.00 -13.24 27.06
N ARG A 166 11.66 -14.01 26.02
CA ARG A 166 10.58 -15.01 26.10
C ARG A 166 10.91 -16.12 27.10
N LEU A 167 12.14 -16.62 27.12
CA LEU A 167 12.56 -17.65 28.06
C LEU A 167 12.55 -17.16 29.52
N VAL A 168 12.93 -15.90 29.76
CA VAL A 168 12.85 -15.29 31.11
C VAL A 168 11.41 -15.11 31.56
N ALA A 169 10.51 -14.69 30.66
CA ALA A 169 9.10 -14.47 30.98
C ALA A 169 8.31 -15.77 31.11
N ASP A 170 8.64 -16.78 30.30
CA ASP A 170 8.03 -18.09 30.27
C ASP A 170 9.09 -19.18 30.03
N PRO A 171 9.50 -19.92 31.08
CA PRO A 171 10.51 -20.96 30.97
C PRO A 171 10.04 -22.18 30.15
N THR A 172 8.75 -22.25 29.77
CA THR A 172 8.22 -23.29 28.87
C THR A 172 8.25 -22.90 27.40
N ALA A 173 8.66 -21.67 27.06
CA ALA A 173 8.75 -21.17 25.69
C ALA A 173 9.96 -21.70 24.90
N GLY A 174 10.71 -22.67 25.44
CA GLY A 174 11.77 -23.37 24.73
C GLY A 174 11.25 -24.33 23.66
N PRO A 175 12.08 -24.73 22.67
CA PRO A 175 11.71 -25.79 21.74
C PRO A 175 11.37 -27.07 22.52
N PRO A 176 10.39 -27.88 22.05
CA PRO A 176 10.08 -29.14 22.70
C PRO A 176 11.36 -29.98 22.78
N PRO A 177 11.61 -30.70 23.89
CA PRO A 177 12.77 -31.58 23.97
C PRO A 177 12.73 -32.56 22.80
N CYS A 178 13.83 -32.70 22.08
CA CYS A 178 14.00 -33.75 21.08
C CYS A 178 13.70 -35.09 21.77
N ALA A 179 12.63 -35.76 21.35
CA ALA A 179 12.36 -37.12 21.76
C ALA A 179 13.44 -38.02 21.14
N CYS A 180 14.33 -38.53 21.99
CA CYS A 180 15.22 -39.65 21.66
C CYS A 180 14.42 -40.96 21.56
#